data_AF-A0A8H4PLN8-F1
#
_entry.id   AF-A0A8H4PLN8-F1
#
_cell.length_a   1.000
_cell.length_b   1.000
_cell.length_c   1.000
_cell.angle_alpha   90.00
_cell.angle_beta   90.00
_cell.angle_gamma   90.00
#
_symmetry.space_group_name_H-M   'P 1'
#
loop_
_entity.id
_entity.type
_entity.pdbx_description
1 polymer ?
#
loop_
_entity_poly.entity_id
_entity_poly.type
_entity_poly.pdbx_seq_one_letter_code
_entity_poly.pdbx_strand_id
1 'polypeptide(L)'
;MQYVASHTTIPVPRIYAVHTEGNGLIYIEMAYVPGDTLDSAWRRGLSTDEKDTICADIKQHISSLRELQPPAQDIVSSALQNPAFDCRIGAQFYGPMNHDEFQSLVRGHLCMEDVPLLGEEVAKVHTSHYQIRFAHADLAPRNIIVRGGRVAAIIDWAFAGWYPEYWEFTKAHYCHIMDDDWEEFLRLALPCYETELTAEQTLWRRLPQPGARLTSPPSLFTTISLHHQLDQYTPPRLRAPEVTINSSDVESDHAYHWGMIIMPRISQGRDCQVFEATDASEIDPVTLRLKNPAMD
;
A
#
# COMPACT_ATOMS: atom_id res chain seq x y z
N MET A 1 -6.61 -3.97 -8.71
CA MET A 1 -7.67 -3.25 -9.46
C MET A 1 -8.56 -4.16 -10.33
N GLN A 2 -8.08 -4.80 -11.41
CA GLN A 2 -8.95 -5.61 -12.29
C GLN A 2 -9.73 -6.70 -11.55
N TYR A 3 -9.05 -7.41 -10.64
CA TYR A 3 -9.68 -8.42 -9.78
C TYR A 3 -10.86 -7.85 -8.99
N VAL A 4 -10.70 -6.67 -8.39
CA VAL A 4 -11.76 -6.01 -7.61
C VAL A 4 -12.93 -5.62 -8.51
N ALA A 5 -12.63 -5.04 -9.68
CA ALA A 5 -13.63 -4.62 -10.66
C ALA A 5 -14.48 -5.79 -11.19
N SER A 6 -13.90 -7.00 -11.30
CA SER A 6 -14.60 -8.16 -11.83
C SER A 6 -15.39 -8.95 -10.78
N HIS A 7 -15.12 -8.73 -9.48
CA HIS A 7 -15.72 -9.51 -8.40
C HIS A 7 -16.56 -8.69 -7.41
N THR A 8 -16.52 -7.36 -7.49
CA THR A 8 -17.29 -6.47 -6.61
C THR A 8 -17.93 -5.33 -7.39
N THR A 9 -18.80 -4.58 -6.71
CA THR A 9 -19.37 -3.32 -7.22
C THR A 9 -18.59 -2.09 -6.74
N ILE A 10 -17.43 -2.29 -6.12
CA ILE A 10 -16.60 -1.20 -5.61
C ILE A 10 -16.16 -0.34 -6.78
N PRO A 11 -16.37 0.98 -6.73
CA PRO A 11 -15.96 1.86 -7.80
C PRO A 11 -14.43 1.92 -7.82
N VAL A 12 -13.84 1.44 -8.91
CA VAL A 12 -12.40 1.54 -9.17
C VAL A 12 -12.19 2.15 -10.57
N PRO A 13 -11.08 2.89 -10.80
CA PRO A 13 -10.77 3.40 -12.13
C PRO A 13 -10.69 2.27 -13.17
N ARG A 14 -11.31 2.49 -14.33
CA ARG A 14 -11.14 1.58 -15.46
C ARG A 14 -9.71 1.69 -15.97
N ILE A 15 -9.00 0.58 -16.00
CA ILE A 15 -7.67 0.49 -16.61
C ILE A 15 -7.82 0.49 -18.13
N TYR A 16 -7.06 1.36 -18.80
CA TYR A 16 -6.96 1.43 -20.26
C TYR A 16 -5.81 0.59 -20.78
N ALA A 17 -4.63 0.71 -20.15
CA ALA A 17 -3.43 0.02 -20.56
C ALA A 17 -2.43 -0.10 -19.41
N VAL A 18 -1.51 -1.05 -19.56
CA VAL A 18 -0.36 -1.26 -18.67
C VAL A 18 0.86 -1.32 -19.57
N HIS A 19 1.86 -0.49 -19.26
CA HIS A 19 3.10 -0.38 -20.02
C HIS A 19 4.28 -0.69 -19.11
N THR A 20 5.31 -1.28 -19.70
CA THR A 20 6.61 -1.45 -19.04
C THR A 20 7.64 -0.77 -19.93
N GLU A 21 8.32 0.23 -19.37
CA GLU A 21 9.41 0.93 -20.06
C GLU A 21 10.71 0.12 -20.00
N GLY A 22 11.70 0.48 -20.85
CA GLY A 22 12.99 -0.22 -20.92
C GLY A 22 13.82 -0.16 -19.64
N ASN A 23 13.51 0.78 -18.73
CA ASN A 23 14.09 0.88 -17.39
C ASN A 23 13.40 -0.03 -16.35
N GLY A 24 12.36 -0.78 -16.74
CA GLY A 24 11.58 -1.66 -15.87
C GLY A 24 10.44 -0.99 -15.12
N LEU A 25 10.22 0.33 -15.26
CA LEU A 25 9.11 1.02 -14.62
C LEU A 25 7.78 0.60 -15.25
N ILE A 26 6.78 0.41 -14.39
CA ILE A 26 5.42 0.03 -14.79
C ILE A 26 4.53 1.27 -14.72
N TYR A 27 3.86 1.56 -15.82
CA TYR A 27 2.88 2.63 -15.94
C TYR A 27 1.50 2.03 -16.13
N ILE A 28 0.54 2.50 -15.34
CA ILE A 28 -0.86 2.07 -15.44
C ILE A 28 -1.67 3.28 -15.90
N GLU A 29 -2.16 3.21 -17.14
CA GLU A 29 -3.11 4.18 -17.67
C GLU A 29 -4.51 3.80 -17.22
N MET A 30 -5.20 4.72 -16.56
CA MET A 30 -6.54 4.47 -16.03
C MET A 30 -7.45 5.69 -16.17
N ALA A 31 -8.75 5.47 -16.05
CA ALA A 31 -9.76 6.52 -16.13
C ALA A 31 -9.57 7.52 -14.99
N TYR A 32 -9.50 8.81 -15.34
CA TYR A 32 -9.69 9.88 -14.38
C TYR A 32 -11.10 9.80 -13.78
N VAL A 33 -11.17 9.77 -12.45
CA VAL A 33 -12.44 9.81 -11.70
C VAL A 33 -12.61 11.24 -11.17
N PRO A 34 -13.62 12.00 -11.64
CA PRO A 34 -13.84 13.35 -11.13
C PRO A 34 -14.28 13.33 -9.67
N GLY A 35 -13.64 14.16 -8.85
CA GLY A 35 -13.90 14.29 -7.42
C GLY A 35 -12.67 14.80 -6.69
N ASP A 36 -12.80 14.99 -5.37
CA ASP A 36 -11.68 15.30 -4.48
C ASP A 36 -11.24 14.04 -3.76
N THR A 37 -9.98 13.98 -3.32
CA THR A 37 -9.61 12.95 -2.33
C THR A 37 -10.41 13.18 -1.05
N LEU A 38 -10.75 12.11 -0.33
CA LEU A 38 -11.41 12.19 0.96
C LEU A 38 -10.55 13.00 1.92
N ASP A 39 -9.23 12.84 1.87
CA ASP A 39 -8.28 13.65 2.63
C ASP A 39 -8.47 15.17 2.43
N SER A 40 -8.59 15.61 1.18
CA SER A 40 -8.83 17.02 0.88
C SER A 40 -10.24 17.44 1.30
N ALA A 41 -11.25 16.61 1.06
CA ALA A 41 -12.63 16.92 1.41
C ALA A 41 -12.81 17.01 2.93
N TRP A 42 -12.18 16.11 3.70
CA TRP A 42 -12.19 16.06 5.15
C TRP A 42 -11.63 17.36 5.73
N ARG A 43 -10.46 17.81 5.25
CA ARG A 43 -9.81 19.06 5.67
C ARG A 43 -10.61 20.32 5.30
N ARG A 44 -11.41 20.27 4.24
CA ARG A 44 -12.32 21.37 3.86
C ARG A 44 -13.56 21.46 4.77
N GLY A 45 -13.84 20.44 5.58
CA GLY A 45 -14.99 20.38 6.48
C GLY A 45 -16.23 19.80 5.80
N LEU A 46 -16.31 18.47 5.75
CA LEU A 46 -17.53 17.76 5.37
C LEU A 46 -18.63 17.95 6.43
N SER A 47 -19.87 18.06 5.98
CA SER A 47 -21.03 18.02 6.89
C SER A 47 -21.17 16.64 7.55
N THR A 48 -21.89 16.57 8.68
CA THR A 48 -22.16 15.30 9.37
C THR A 48 -22.85 14.29 8.45
N ASP A 49 -23.86 14.73 7.70
CA ASP A 49 -24.59 13.87 6.75
C ASP A 49 -23.68 13.30 5.65
N GLU A 50 -22.73 14.10 5.15
CA GLU A 50 -21.73 13.63 4.16
C GLU A 50 -20.76 12.63 4.80
N LYS A 51 -20.24 12.91 6.01
CA LYS A 51 -19.37 11.98 6.74
C LYS A 51 -20.08 10.65 6.98
N ASP A 52 -21.33 10.67 7.43
CA ASP A 52 -22.14 9.47 7.68
C ASP A 52 -22.39 8.67 6.41
N THR A 53 -22.68 9.36 5.30
CA THR A 53 -22.91 8.70 4.01
C THR A 53 -21.62 8.07 3.46
N ILE A 54 -20.50 8.77 3.56
CA ILE A 54 -19.18 8.25 3.17
C ILE A 54 -18.80 7.06 4.05
N CYS A 55 -19.09 7.11 5.35
CA CYS A 55 -18.92 5.98 6.28
C CYS A 55 -19.69 4.75 5.84
N ALA A 56 -20.97 4.94 5.52
CA ALA A 56 -21.82 3.85 5.04
C ALA A 56 -21.30 3.24 3.72
N ASP A 57 -20.89 4.08 2.77
CA ASP A 57 -20.32 3.62 1.49
C ASP A 57 -19.03 2.80 1.73
N ILE A 58 -18.09 3.31 2.54
CA ILE A 58 -16.83 2.60 2.86
C ILE A 58 -17.11 1.28 3.57
N LYS A 59 -17.97 1.27 4.58
CA LYS A 59 -18.37 0.06 5.30
C LYS A 59 -18.96 -0.99 4.38
N GLN A 60 -19.82 -0.57 3.43
CA GLN A 60 -20.38 -1.47 2.44
C GLN A 60 -19.30 -2.03 1.50
N HIS A 61 -18.38 -1.19 1.01
CA HIS A 61 -17.30 -1.62 0.14
C HIS A 61 -16.36 -2.62 0.83
N ILE A 62 -15.95 -2.36 2.07
CA ILE A 62 -15.10 -3.29 2.82
C ILE A 62 -15.83 -4.59 3.13
N SER A 63 -17.13 -4.53 3.46
CA SER A 63 -17.94 -5.74 3.64
C SER A 63 -17.95 -6.58 2.36
N SER A 64 -18.11 -5.95 1.19
CA SER A 64 -18.05 -6.64 -0.10
C SER A 64 -16.68 -7.26 -0.40
N LEU A 65 -15.57 -6.59 -0.04
CA LEU A 65 -14.22 -7.21 -0.14
C LEU A 65 -14.10 -8.45 0.74
N ARG A 66 -14.62 -8.39 1.97
CA ARG A 66 -14.54 -9.50 2.92
C ARG A 66 -15.36 -10.70 2.49
N GLU A 67 -16.43 -10.51 1.71
CA GLU A 67 -17.24 -11.60 1.17
C GLU A 67 -16.56 -12.38 0.03
N LEU A 68 -15.52 -11.81 -0.58
CA LEU A 68 -14.76 -12.49 -1.62
C LEU A 68 -14.15 -13.80 -1.08
N GLN A 69 -14.30 -14.86 -1.86
CA GLN A 69 -13.79 -16.18 -1.50
C GLN A 69 -12.36 -16.33 -2.03
N PRO A 70 -11.39 -16.72 -1.19
CA PRO A 70 -10.03 -16.93 -1.63
C PRO A 70 -9.99 -18.12 -2.60
N PRO A 71 -9.19 -18.06 -3.68
CA PRO A 71 -9.08 -19.18 -4.61
C PRO A 71 -8.49 -20.45 -3.97
N ALA A 72 -7.73 -20.27 -2.89
CA ALA A 72 -7.19 -21.33 -2.04
C ALA A 72 -7.37 -20.93 -0.57
N GLN A 73 -7.80 -21.87 0.26
CA GLN A 73 -7.98 -21.60 1.68
C GLN A 73 -6.64 -21.34 2.36
N ASP A 74 -6.63 -20.40 3.29
CA ASP A 74 -5.53 -20.12 4.20
C ASP A 74 -4.22 -19.60 3.57
N ILE A 75 -4.28 -19.02 2.36
CA ILE A 75 -3.09 -18.46 1.68
C ILE A 75 -3.05 -16.94 1.74
N VAL A 76 -1.96 -16.41 2.33
CA VAL A 76 -1.57 -15.01 2.22
C VAL A 76 -0.84 -14.77 0.89
N SER A 77 -1.36 -13.86 0.07
CA SER A 77 -0.85 -13.60 -1.28
C SER A 77 -1.42 -12.31 -1.88
N SER A 78 -0.90 -11.88 -3.02
CA SER A 78 -1.55 -10.85 -3.84
C SER A 78 -2.90 -11.34 -4.38
N ALA A 79 -3.68 -10.43 -5.00
CA ALA A 79 -5.02 -10.74 -5.50
C ALA A 79 -5.11 -11.97 -6.43
N LEU A 80 -4.07 -12.25 -7.21
CA LEU A 80 -4.00 -13.37 -8.16
C LEU A 80 -3.14 -14.53 -7.66
N GLN A 81 -2.92 -14.64 -6.34
CA GLN A 81 -2.07 -15.66 -5.71
C GLN A 81 -0.60 -15.62 -6.15
N ASN A 82 -0.13 -14.47 -6.62
CA ASN A 82 1.31 -14.19 -6.78
C ASN A 82 1.89 -13.69 -5.45
N PRO A 83 3.23 -13.58 -5.31
CA PRO A 83 3.84 -12.91 -4.17
C PRO A 83 3.20 -11.53 -3.90
N ALA A 84 2.96 -11.24 -2.62
CA ALA A 84 2.41 -9.96 -2.16
C ALA A 84 3.52 -8.94 -1.93
N PHE A 85 3.13 -7.67 -1.84
CA PHE A 85 4.00 -6.56 -1.47
C PHE A 85 3.24 -5.66 -0.48
N ASP A 86 3.88 -5.33 0.63
CA ASP A 86 3.33 -4.43 1.65
C ASP A 86 4.50 -3.73 2.36
N CYS A 87 4.48 -2.40 2.37
CA CYS A 87 5.52 -1.58 2.99
C CYS A 87 5.71 -1.84 4.49
N ARG A 88 4.68 -2.36 5.18
CA ARG A 88 4.75 -2.78 6.59
C ARG A 88 5.66 -4.00 6.79
N ILE A 89 5.77 -4.87 5.77
CA ILE A 89 6.64 -6.05 5.79
C ILE A 89 8.05 -5.66 5.33
N GLY A 90 8.16 -4.90 4.24
CA GLY A 90 9.43 -4.40 3.75
C GLY A 90 9.41 -4.08 2.25
N ALA A 91 10.58 -3.83 1.67
CA ALA A 91 10.74 -3.47 0.27
C ALA A 91 10.83 -4.66 -0.70
N GLN A 92 10.52 -5.89 -0.24
CA GLN A 92 10.61 -7.11 -1.04
C GLN A 92 9.24 -7.77 -1.15
N PHE A 93 9.01 -8.45 -2.28
CA PHE A 93 7.87 -9.36 -2.43
C PHE A 93 8.01 -10.57 -1.51
N TYR A 94 6.88 -11.07 -1.00
CA TYR A 94 6.84 -12.23 -0.12
C TYR A 94 5.67 -13.17 -0.45
N GLY A 95 5.81 -14.43 -0.06
CA GLY A 95 4.80 -15.45 -0.29
C GLY A 95 4.70 -15.86 -1.77
N PRO A 96 3.61 -16.52 -2.18
CA PRO A 96 2.46 -16.94 -1.37
C PRO A 96 2.86 -17.82 -0.19
N MET A 97 2.15 -17.72 0.93
CA MET A 97 2.46 -18.48 2.14
C MET A 97 1.20 -18.73 2.96
N ASN A 98 1.22 -19.70 3.87
CA ASN A 98 0.10 -19.92 4.77
C ASN A 98 0.03 -18.88 5.90
N HIS A 99 -1.04 -18.92 6.69
CA HIS A 99 -1.24 -18.01 7.84
C HIS A 99 -0.05 -18.03 8.82
N ASP A 100 0.45 -19.20 9.21
CA ASP A 100 1.49 -19.33 10.23
C ASP A 100 2.86 -18.82 9.76
N GLU A 101 3.17 -19.06 8.48
CA GLU A 101 4.34 -18.51 7.80
C GLU A 101 4.27 -16.98 7.74
N PHE A 102 3.09 -16.43 7.43
CA PHE A 102 2.89 -14.99 7.43
C PHE A 102 3.01 -14.39 8.83
N GLN A 103 2.41 -15.01 9.85
CA GLN A 103 2.58 -14.60 11.24
C GLN A 103 4.05 -14.62 11.66
N SER A 104 4.81 -15.62 11.21
CA SER A 104 6.26 -15.72 11.44
C SER A 104 7.01 -14.58 10.78
N LEU A 105 6.67 -14.26 9.52
CA LEU A 105 7.22 -13.11 8.81
C LEU A 105 6.91 -11.79 9.52
N VAL A 106 5.67 -11.57 9.97
CA VAL A 106 5.23 -10.32 10.64
C VAL A 106 6.03 -10.04 11.91
N ARG A 107 6.42 -11.09 12.66
CA ARG A 107 7.29 -10.99 13.85
C ARG A 107 8.78 -11.16 13.55
N GLY A 108 9.20 -10.99 12.29
CA GLY A 108 10.62 -11.06 11.91
C GLY A 108 11.27 -12.41 12.25
N HIS A 109 10.50 -13.48 12.15
CA HIS A 109 10.89 -14.86 12.49
C HIS A 109 11.32 -15.07 13.95
N LEU A 110 10.89 -14.19 14.87
CA LEU A 110 11.07 -14.39 16.30
C LEU A 110 10.43 -15.72 16.76
N CYS A 111 11.14 -16.45 17.63
CA CYS A 111 10.63 -17.70 18.18
C CYS A 111 9.40 -17.47 19.06
N MET A 112 8.45 -18.41 19.03
CA MET A 112 7.25 -18.34 19.87
C MET A 112 7.56 -18.29 21.37
N GLU A 113 8.70 -18.82 21.81
CA GLU A 113 9.17 -18.74 23.21
C GLU A 113 9.51 -17.29 23.63
N ASP A 114 9.97 -16.47 22.69
CA ASP A 114 10.35 -15.07 22.92
C ASP A 114 9.19 -14.09 22.66
N VAL A 115 8.13 -14.51 21.95
CA VAL A 115 6.97 -13.66 21.63
C VAL A 115 6.34 -13.04 22.90
N PRO A 116 6.15 -13.76 24.02
CA PRO A 116 5.63 -13.17 25.26
C PRO A 116 6.47 -12.00 25.81
N LEU A 117 7.76 -11.91 25.45
CA LEU A 117 8.63 -10.78 25.84
C LEU A 117 8.22 -9.47 25.15
N LEU A 118 7.45 -9.55 24.06
CA LEU A 118 6.91 -8.38 23.35
C LEU A 118 5.59 -7.88 23.97
N GLY A 119 4.94 -8.66 24.85
CA GLY A 119 3.69 -8.30 25.50
C GLY A 119 2.59 -9.34 25.32
N GLU A 120 1.57 -9.27 26.19
CA GLU A 120 0.45 -10.23 26.22
C GLU A 120 -0.39 -10.18 24.93
N GLU A 121 -0.61 -8.99 24.37
CA GLU A 121 -1.35 -8.78 23.14
C GLU A 121 -0.64 -9.41 21.95
N VAL A 122 0.68 -9.24 21.86
CA VAL A 122 1.50 -9.83 20.80
C VAL A 122 1.46 -11.36 20.90
N ALA A 123 1.59 -11.92 22.10
CA ALA A 123 1.46 -13.36 22.34
C ALA A 123 0.08 -13.91 21.97
N LYS A 124 -0.99 -13.21 22.36
CA LYS A 124 -2.37 -13.60 22.02
C LYS A 124 -2.60 -13.59 20.51
N VAL A 125 -2.14 -12.55 19.80
CA VAL A 125 -2.34 -12.42 18.36
C VAL A 125 -1.59 -13.49 17.59
N HIS A 126 -0.32 -13.75 17.92
CA HIS A 126 0.47 -14.77 17.23
C HIS A 126 0.16 -16.23 17.64
N THR A 127 -0.72 -16.45 18.62
CA THR A 127 -1.28 -17.78 18.95
C THR A 127 -2.72 -17.95 18.47
N SER A 128 -3.33 -16.88 17.94
CA SER A 128 -4.68 -16.91 17.37
C SER A 128 -4.64 -17.35 15.90
N HIS A 129 -5.75 -17.92 15.44
CA HIS A 129 -5.97 -18.27 14.04
C HIS A 129 -6.97 -17.29 13.42
N TYR A 130 -6.63 -16.72 12.28
CA TYR A 130 -7.47 -15.75 11.57
C TYR A 130 -7.96 -16.30 10.24
N GLN A 131 -9.16 -15.92 9.85
CA GLN A 131 -9.63 -16.21 8.50
C GLN A 131 -8.89 -15.32 7.50
N ILE A 132 -8.51 -15.89 6.36
CA ILE A 132 -7.94 -15.12 5.27
C ILE A 132 -9.06 -14.41 4.49
N ARG A 133 -8.95 -13.09 4.36
CA ARG A 133 -9.91 -12.21 3.69
C ARG A 133 -9.17 -11.28 2.72
N PHE A 134 -9.89 -10.83 1.68
CA PHE A 134 -9.33 -9.84 0.76
C PHE A 134 -9.27 -8.47 1.43
N ALA A 135 -8.13 -7.80 1.32
CA ALA A 135 -7.85 -6.50 1.92
C ALA A 135 -7.35 -5.51 0.84
N HIS A 136 -7.65 -4.23 1.02
CA HIS A 136 -6.99 -3.16 0.29
C HIS A 136 -5.54 -2.98 0.79
N ALA A 137 -5.34 -3.12 2.10
CA ALA A 137 -4.07 -2.96 2.81
C ALA A 137 -3.40 -1.57 2.67
N ASP A 138 -4.12 -0.58 2.14
CA ASP A 138 -3.72 0.85 2.14
C ASP A 138 -4.94 1.77 2.13
N LEU A 139 -5.95 1.43 2.93
CA LEU A 139 -7.19 2.21 3.00
C LEU A 139 -6.96 3.49 3.82
N ALA A 140 -6.62 4.56 3.10
CA ALA A 140 -6.39 5.88 3.67
C ALA A 140 -7.22 6.95 2.93
N PRO A 141 -7.54 8.10 3.56
CA PRO A 141 -8.33 9.16 2.93
C PRO A 141 -7.76 9.67 1.59
N ARG A 142 -6.44 9.61 1.40
CA ARG A 142 -5.77 9.97 0.13
C ARG A 142 -6.11 9.02 -1.04
N ASN A 143 -6.51 7.79 -0.71
CA ASN A 143 -6.79 6.72 -1.67
C ASN A 143 -8.29 6.55 -1.95
N ILE A 144 -9.12 7.47 -1.45
CA ILE A 144 -10.57 7.48 -1.65
C ILE A 144 -10.94 8.77 -2.36
N ILE A 145 -11.60 8.68 -3.50
CA ILE A 145 -12.14 9.82 -4.23
C ILE A 145 -13.61 9.97 -3.86
N VAL A 146 -14.03 11.18 -3.51
CA VAL A 146 -15.41 11.53 -3.17
C VAL A 146 -15.98 12.58 -4.11
N ARG A 147 -17.28 12.48 -4.38
CA ARG A 147 -18.02 13.46 -5.18
C ARG A 147 -19.47 13.50 -4.74
N GLY A 148 -19.95 14.69 -4.35
CA GLY A 148 -21.33 14.88 -3.91
C GLY A 148 -21.66 14.06 -2.66
N GLY A 149 -20.76 14.04 -1.67
CA GLY A 149 -20.98 13.33 -0.40
C GLY A 149 -20.95 11.80 -0.48
N ARG A 150 -20.46 11.21 -1.58
CA ARG A 150 -20.40 9.76 -1.82
C ARG A 150 -19.01 9.32 -2.25
N VAL A 151 -18.68 8.07 -2.00
CA VAL A 151 -17.47 7.44 -2.57
C VAL A 151 -17.64 7.32 -4.08
N ALA A 152 -16.76 7.98 -4.83
CA ALA A 152 -16.72 7.97 -6.29
C ALA A 152 -15.71 6.95 -6.85
N ALA A 153 -14.61 6.69 -6.12
CA ALA A 153 -13.69 5.60 -6.41
C ALA A 153 -12.78 5.29 -5.21
N ILE A 154 -12.27 4.06 -5.15
CA ILE A 154 -11.13 3.66 -4.31
C ILE A 154 -9.94 3.34 -5.23
N ILE A 155 -8.78 3.91 -4.94
CA ILE A 155 -7.57 3.85 -5.76
C ILE A 155 -6.38 3.32 -4.94
N ASP A 156 -5.23 3.16 -5.60
CA ASP A 156 -3.97 2.70 -4.98
C ASP A 156 -4.04 1.30 -4.34
N TRP A 157 -4.36 0.31 -5.19
CA TRP A 157 -4.48 -1.10 -4.78
C TRP A 157 -3.14 -1.85 -4.80
N ALA A 158 -2.02 -1.15 -4.65
CA ALA A 158 -0.68 -1.75 -4.80
C ALA A 158 -0.41 -2.85 -3.77
N PHE A 159 -0.98 -2.73 -2.56
CA PHE A 159 -0.80 -3.70 -1.47
C PHE A 159 -1.95 -4.71 -1.36
N ALA A 160 -2.94 -4.63 -2.25
CA ALA A 160 -4.15 -5.41 -2.15
C ALA A 160 -3.90 -6.91 -2.35
N GLY A 161 -4.55 -7.71 -1.51
CA GLY A 161 -4.30 -9.14 -1.47
C GLY A 161 -5.14 -9.87 -0.42
N TRP A 162 -4.81 -11.13 -0.23
CA TRP A 162 -5.39 -12.03 0.76
C TRP A 162 -4.54 -12.00 2.02
N TYR A 163 -5.13 -11.63 3.15
CA TYR A 163 -4.44 -11.46 4.44
C TYR A 163 -5.29 -11.97 5.59
N PRO A 164 -4.71 -12.20 6.79
CA PRO A 164 -5.49 -12.36 8.02
C PRO A 164 -6.52 -11.23 8.14
N GLU A 165 -7.74 -11.57 8.55
CA GLU A 165 -8.88 -10.64 8.52
C GLU A 165 -8.72 -9.35 9.34
N TYR A 166 -7.75 -9.30 10.26
CA TYR A 166 -7.39 -8.10 11.02
C TYR A 166 -6.52 -7.11 10.23
N TRP A 167 -5.85 -7.56 9.16
CA TRP A 167 -4.79 -6.81 8.49
C TRP A 167 -5.29 -5.50 7.90
N GLU A 168 -6.52 -5.46 7.36
CA GLU A 168 -7.14 -4.23 6.85
C GLU A 168 -7.27 -3.17 7.95
N PHE A 169 -7.71 -3.58 9.15
CA PHE A 169 -7.92 -2.68 10.29
C PHE A 169 -6.59 -2.10 10.79
N THR A 170 -5.59 -2.96 10.98
CA THR A 170 -4.29 -2.50 11.48
C THR A 170 -3.53 -1.67 10.45
N LYS A 171 -3.63 -2.02 9.15
CA LYS A 171 -3.04 -1.23 8.06
C LYS A 171 -3.69 0.13 7.88
N ALA A 172 -5.01 0.24 8.03
CA ALA A 172 -5.69 1.53 7.96
C ALA A 172 -5.17 2.51 9.04
N HIS A 173 -4.81 2.01 10.22
CA HIS A 173 -4.16 2.80 11.28
C HIS A 173 -2.65 3.02 11.04
N TYR A 174 -1.96 2.12 10.36
CA TYR A 174 -0.53 2.28 10.01
C TYR A 174 -0.31 3.41 9.00
N CYS A 175 -1.20 3.52 8.01
CA CYS A 175 -1.05 4.41 6.86
C CYS A 175 -1.56 5.84 7.11
N HIS A 176 -1.95 6.18 8.34
CA HIS A 176 -2.53 7.47 8.70
C HIS A 176 -1.61 8.26 9.66
N ILE A 177 -1.44 9.55 9.36
CA ILE A 177 -0.68 10.49 10.17
C ILE A 177 -1.66 11.58 10.63
N MET A 178 -2.19 11.42 11.84
CA MET A 178 -2.64 12.50 12.74
C MET A 178 -3.96 13.26 12.46
N ASP A 179 -5.10 12.56 12.36
CA ASP A 179 -6.44 13.16 12.58
C ASP A 179 -7.31 12.22 13.44
N ASP A 180 -7.60 12.61 14.70
CA ASP A 180 -8.34 11.80 15.67
C ASP A 180 -9.76 11.44 15.16
N ASP A 181 -10.39 12.32 14.37
CA ASP A 181 -11.72 12.08 13.79
C ASP A 181 -11.72 10.90 12.81
N TRP A 182 -10.61 10.71 12.08
CA TRP A 182 -10.50 9.61 11.11
C TRP A 182 -10.30 8.26 11.80
N GLU A 183 -9.58 8.23 12.91
CA GLU A 183 -9.42 6.98 13.67
C GLU A 183 -10.75 6.49 14.25
N GLU A 184 -11.55 7.38 14.83
CA GLU A 184 -12.89 7.03 15.30
C GLU A 184 -13.76 6.53 14.14
N PHE A 185 -13.65 7.19 12.98
CA PHE A 185 -14.33 6.75 11.76
C PHE A 185 -13.95 5.33 11.34
N LEU A 186 -12.65 4.98 11.35
CA LEU A 186 -12.19 3.63 11.03
C LEU A 186 -12.81 2.57 11.97
N ARG A 187 -12.91 2.88 13.27
CA ARG A 187 -13.53 1.97 14.27
C ARG A 187 -15.03 1.76 14.05
N LEU A 188 -15.71 2.71 13.40
CA LEU A 188 -17.13 2.58 13.02
C LEU A 188 -17.33 1.83 11.70
N ALA A 189 -16.42 2.03 10.74
CA ALA A 189 -16.54 1.51 9.38
C ALA A 189 -16.03 0.05 9.25
N LEU A 190 -15.02 -0.33 10.03
CA LEU A 190 -14.33 -1.61 9.94
C LEU A 190 -14.69 -2.55 11.11
N PRO A 191 -14.60 -3.88 10.93
CA PRO A 191 -14.60 -4.80 12.07
C PRO A 191 -13.43 -4.48 13.00
N CYS A 192 -13.73 -4.46 14.30
CA CYS A 192 -12.81 -3.99 15.32
C CYS A 192 -11.80 -5.07 15.72
N TYR A 193 -10.50 -4.72 15.66
CA TYR A 193 -9.39 -5.60 16.02
C TYR A 193 -8.36 -4.85 16.90
N GLU A 194 -8.80 -4.27 18.04
CA GLU A 194 -7.93 -3.47 18.93
C GLU A 194 -6.76 -4.25 19.52
N THR A 195 -6.96 -5.54 19.83
CA THR A 195 -5.88 -6.38 20.37
C THR A 195 -4.79 -6.55 19.32
N GLU A 196 -5.18 -6.81 18.06
CA GLU A 196 -4.31 -6.93 16.91
C GLU A 196 -3.63 -5.60 16.59
N LEU A 197 -4.35 -4.48 16.69
CA LEU A 197 -3.76 -3.14 16.53
C LEU A 197 -2.69 -2.86 17.58
N THR A 198 -2.96 -3.18 18.85
CA THR A 198 -1.99 -2.99 19.94
C THR A 198 -0.74 -3.86 19.75
N ALA A 199 -0.93 -5.11 19.32
CA ALA A 199 0.17 -6.00 18.95
C ALA A 199 0.99 -5.43 17.79
N GLU A 200 0.31 -5.04 16.71
CA GLU A 200 0.94 -4.46 15.52
C GLU A 200 1.71 -3.18 15.85
N GLN A 201 1.15 -2.24 16.61
CA GLN A 201 1.85 -1.02 17.07
C GLN A 201 3.11 -1.33 17.90
N THR A 202 3.11 -2.44 18.62
CA THR A 202 4.31 -2.92 19.32
C THR A 202 5.35 -3.43 18.33
N LEU A 203 4.93 -4.23 17.34
CA LEU A 203 5.80 -4.71 16.27
C LEU A 203 6.31 -3.58 15.38
N TRP A 204 5.53 -2.55 15.06
CA TRP A 204 5.97 -1.40 14.27
C TRP A 204 7.17 -0.69 14.91
N ARG A 205 7.17 -0.60 16.24
CA ARG A 205 8.24 0.05 17.02
C ARG A 205 9.47 -0.84 17.20
N ARG A 206 9.27 -2.16 17.30
CA ARG A 206 10.34 -3.12 17.64
C ARG A 206 10.94 -3.81 16.42
N LEU A 207 10.14 -4.00 15.37
CA LEU A 207 10.43 -4.76 14.15
C LEU A 207 9.82 -4.05 12.92
N PRO A 208 10.34 -2.86 12.54
CA PRO A 208 9.73 -2.01 11.51
C PRO A 208 9.82 -2.57 10.07
N GLN A 209 10.75 -3.47 9.78
CA GLN A 209 10.91 -4.11 8.46
C GLN A 209 11.18 -5.60 8.62
N PRO A 210 10.18 -6.39 9.07
CA PRO A 210 10.42 -7.77 9.47
C PRO A 210 10.68 -8.70 8.28
N GLY A 211 10.40 -8.27 7.05
CA GLY A 211 10.77 -8.96 5.80
C GLY A 211 12.08 -8.50 5.17
N ALA A 212 12.81 -7.55 5.76
CA ALA A 212 14.15 -7.21 5.29
C ALA A 212 15.12 -8.36 5.58
N ARG A 213 15.94 -8.73 4.59
CA ARG A 213 17.04 -9.68 4.83
C ARG A 213 18.00 -9.03 5.83
N LEU A 214 18.12 -9.61 7.02
CA LEU A 214 19.22 -9.29 7.91
C LEU A 214 20.52 -9.58 7.14
N THR A 215 21.38 -8.57 6.99
CA THR A 215 22.60 -8.62 6.15
C THR A 215 23.72 -9.50 6.74
N SER A 216 23.40 -10.39 7.67
CA SER A 216 24.27 -11.46 8.12
C SER A 216 23.59 -12.79 7.79
N PRO A 217 24.24 -13.72 7.06
CA PRO A 217 23.63 -15.02 6.81
C PRO A 217 23.41 -15.70 8.17
N PRO A 218 22.17 -16.06 8.54
CA PRO A 218 21.99 -16.94 9.66
C PRO A 218 22.60 -18.28 9.24
N SER A 219 23.60 -18.74 9.99
CA SER A 219 23.99 -20.14 9.96
C SER A 219 22.71 -20.97 9.98
N LEU A 220 22.58 -21.87 9.02
CA LEU A 220 21.41 -22.73 8.76
C LEU A 220 20.61 -23.01 10.05
N PHE A 221 19.36 -22.53 10.08
CA PHE A 221 18.31 -22.77 11.10
C PHE A 221 18.27 -21.96 12.41
N THR A 222 19.05 -20.90 12.61
CA THR A 222 18.97 -20.22 13.92
C THR A 222 17.89 -19.12 13.97
N THR A 223 16.79 -19.43 14.64
CA THR A 223 15.96 -18.47 15.40
C THR A 223 16.83 -17.40 16.05
N ILE A 224 16.52 -16.14 15.83
CA ILE A 224 17.24 -15.04 16.49
C ILE A 224 16.49 -14.68 17.78
N SER A 225 17.18 -14.79 18.93
CA SER A 225 16.64 -14.36 20.22
C SER A 225 16.52 -12.83 20.28
N LEU A 226 15.50 -12.32 20.97
CA LEU A 226 15.21 -10.89 21.14
C LEU A 226 16.44 -10.04 21.52
N HIS A 227 17.33 -10.58 22.36
CA HIS A 227 18.56 -9.90 22.80
C HIS A 227 19.50 -9.62 21.63
N HIS A 228 19.63 -10.55 20.69
CA HIS A 228 20.49 -10.41 19.51
C HIS A 228 19.92 -9.43 18.48
N GLN A 229 18.59 -9.31 18.36
CA GLN A 229 17.96 -8.28 17.51
C GLN A 229 18.10 -6.86 18.09
N LEU A 230 18.00 -6.72 19.41
CA LEU A 230 18.15 -5.42 20.09
C LEU A 230 19.60 -4.93 20.11
N ASP A 231 20.58 -5.84 20.26
CA ASP A 231 22.01 -5.48 20.27
C ASP A 231 22.53 -5.01 18.91
N GLN A 232 21.87 -5.37 17.81
CA GLN A 232 22.22 -4.94 16.45
C GLN A 232 21.46 -3.67 16.00
N TYR A 233 20.46 -3.22 16.77
CA TYR A 233 19.59 -2.11 16.37
C TYR A 233 20.06 -0.78 16.96
N THR A 234 20.55 0.12 16.12
CA THR A 234 20.78 1.53 16.47
C THR A 234 19.59 2.37 15.99
N PRO A 235 18.83 3.03 16.88
CA PRO A 235 17.65 3.79 16.44
C PRO A 235 18.08 4.98 15.58
N PRO A 236 17.50 5.19 14.38
CA PRO A 236 17.72 6.43 13.64
C PRO A 236 17.09 7.59 14.42
N ARG A 237 17.87 8.66 14.64
CA ARG A 237 17.31 9.94 15.08
C ARG A 237 16.34 10.42 14.01
N LEU A 238 15.07 10.57 14.35
CA LEU A 238 14.08 11.25 13.51
C LEU A 238 14.55 12.69 13.26
N ARG A 239 15.21 12.91 12.13
CA ARG A 239 15.28 14.19 11.43
C ARG A 239 14.94 13.92 9.97
N ALA A 240 13.99 14.68 9.45
CA ALA A 240 13.69 14.71 8.03
C ALA A 240 14.99 14.98 7.24
N PRO A 241 15.34 14.16 6.23
CA PRO A 241 16.42 14.51 5.33
C PRO A 241 15.94 15.56 4.34
N GLU A 242 16.47 16.78 4.44
CA GLU A 242 16.75 17.59 3.25
C GLU A 242 17.90 16.88 2.52
N VAL A 243 17.66 16.36 1.31
CA VAL A 243 18.74 15.86 0.45
C VAL A 243 18.57 16.42 -0.95
N THR A 244 19.38 17.45 -1.20
CA THR A 244 19.97 17.80 -2.49
C THR A 244 20.80 16.60 -2.98
N ILE A 245 20.47 16.03 -4.14
CA ILE A 245 21.23 14.92 -4.72
C ILE A 245 22.29 15.49 -5.68
N ASN A 246 23.57 15.32 -5.31
CA ASN A 246 24.68 15.37 -6.26
C ASN A 246 24.92 13.96 -6.80
N SER A 247 25.05 13.87 -8.12
CA SER A 247 25.24 12.64 -8.88
C SER A 247 26.69 12.15 -8.82
N SER A 248 26.91 11.00 -8.22
CA SER A 248 27.86 9.97 -8.70
C SER A 248 27.90 8.82 -7.70
N ASP A 249 27.78 7.60 -8.21
CA ASP A 249 28.07 6.31 -7.56
C ASP A 249 26.99 5.71 -6.66
N VAL A 250 26.03 4.99 -7.26
CA VAL A 250 25.43 3.80 -6.65
C VAL A 250 25.19 2.74 -7.74
N GLU A 251 25.98 1.68 -7.67
CA GLU A 251 25.77 0.40 -8.36
C GLU A 251 24.55 -0.34 -7.78
N SER A 252 23.75 -0.91 -8.68
CA SER A 252 22.86 -2.06 -8.54
C SER A 252 22.12 -2.30 -7.21
N ASP A 253 20.84 -1.94 -7.17
CA ASP A 253 19.79 -2.95 -6.96
C ASP A 253 18.43 -2.37 -7.40
N HIS A 254 17.74 -3.10 -8.28
CA HIS A 254 16.50 -2.66 -8.92
C HIS A 254 15.34 -2.58 -7.92
N ALA A 255 14.99 -1.36 -7.50
CA ALA A 255 13.72 -1.06 -6.86
C ALA A 255 12.71 -0.57 -7.92
N TYR A 256 11.70 -1.38 -8.20
CA TYR A 256 10.58 -0.98 -9.07
C TYR A 256 9.80 0.16 -8.41
N HIS A 257 10.02 1.38 -8.89
CA HIS A 257 9.18 2.52 -8.57
C HIS A 257 7.93 2.43 -9.45
N TRP A 258 6.75 2.35 -8.86
CA TRP A 258 5.50 2.54 -9.60
C TRP A 258 5.15 4.02 -9.60
N GLY A 259 4.81 4.56 -10.77
CA GLY A 259 4.35 5.94 -10.95
C GLY A 259 2.93 5.93 -11.50
N MET A 260 1.99 6.57 -10.81
CA MET A 260 0.63 6.76 -11.31
C MET A 260 0.56 8.04 -12.15
N ILE A 261 0.24 7.92 -13.44
CA ILE A 261 -0.05 9.08 -14.30
C ILE A 261 -1.55 9.09 -14.59
N ILE A 262 -2.22 10.19 -14.23
CA ILE A 262 -3.66 10.37 -14.39
C ILE A 262 -3.91 11.43 -15.46
N MET A 263 -4.65 11.11 -16.53
CA MET A 263 -4.95 12.05 -17.64
C MET A 263 -6.47 12.25 -17.85
N PRO A 264 -6.97 13.50 -18.02
CA PRO A 264 -8.38 13.79 -18.30
C PRO A 264 -8.78 13.59 -19.78
N ARG A 265 -10.10 13.47 -20.03
CA ARG A 265 -10.70 12.96 -21.29
C ARG A 265 -10.91 13.98 -22.42
N ILE A 266 -10.59 15.27 -22.22
CA ILE A 266 -10.57 16.30 -23.29
C ILE A 266 -9.46 17.32 -22.96
N SER A 267 -8.29 17.16 -23.59
CA SER A 267 -7.39 18.28 -23.87
C SER A 267 -6.96 18.21 -25.33
N GLN A 268 -7.03 19.35 -26.01
CA GLN A 268 -6.20 19.61 -27.17
C GLN A 268 -4.79 19.84 -26.65
N GLY A 269 -3.80 19.13 -27.19
CA GLY A 269 -2.38 19.32 -26.87
C GLY A 269 -1.90 18.56 -25.64
N ARG A 270 -0.92 17.68 -25.88
CA ARG A 270 0.03 17.08 -24.93
C ARG A 270 1.02 18.20 -24.51
N ASP A 271 1.57 18.22 -23.30
CA ASP A 271 2.74 17.40 -22.99
C ASP A 271 2.80 16.96 -21.53
N CYS A 272 3.03 15.66 -21.34
CA CYS A 272 3.79 15.17 -20.20
C CYS A 272 4.92 14.32 -20.78
N GLN A 273 6.14 14.84 -20.78
CA GLN A 273 7.38 14.15 -20.41
C GLN A 273 8.50 15.20 -20.33
N VAL A 274 9.33 15.10 -19.29
CA VAL A 274 10.12 16.21 -18.76
C VAL A 274 11.39 16.42 -19.58
N PHE A 275 11.43 17.41 -20.50
CA PHE A 275 12.63 18.16 -20.96
C PHE A 275 12.19 19.51 -21.59
N GLU A 276 13.00 20.59 -21.44
CA GLU A 276 12.68 21.96 -21.91
C GLU A 276 12.74 22.12 -23.45
N ALA A 277 11.69 22.69 -24.06
CA ALA A 277 11.59 22.97 -25.50
C ALA A 277 11.40 24.47 -25.79
N THR A 278 11.97 24.97 -26.90
CA THR A 278 11.89 26.38 -27.36
C THR A 278 11.04 26.52 -28.63
N ASP A 279 10.58 27.74 -28.94
CA ASP A 279 9.58 28.14 -29.96
C ASP A 279 9.88 27.76 -31.43
N ALA A 280 10.97 27.04 -31.71
CA ALA A 280 11.43 26.73 -33.07
C ALA A 280 11.23 25.26 -33.50
N SER A 281 10.53 24.42 -32.72
CA SER A 281 10.43 22.97 -32.98
C SER A 281 9.12 22.53 -33.68
N GLU A 282 9.18 21.54 -34.58
CA GLU A 282 8.02 20.98 -35.30
C GLU A 282 7.91 19.45 -35.16
N ILE A 283 6.69 18.91 -35.17
CA ILE A 283 6.38 17.47 -34.99
C ILE A 283 5.74 16.88 -36.25
N ASP A 284 6.26 15.73 -36.70
CA ASP A 284 5.67 14.96 -37.80
C ASP A 284 4.38 14.25 -37.34
N PRO A 285 3.22 14.51 -37.96
CA PRO A 285 1.94 14.02 -37.46
C PRO A 285 1.65 12.54 -37.79
N VAL A 286 2.45 11.90 -38.65
CA VAL A 286 2.23 10.52 -39.08
C VAL A 286 3.15 9.57 -38.33
N THR A 287 4.40 9.99 -38.10
CA THR A 287 5.41 9.18 -37.42
C THR A 287 5.60 9.55 -35.95
N LEU A 288 5.04 10.69 -35.52
CA LEU A 288 5.12 11.23 -34.16
C LEU A 288 6.56 11.47 -33.67
N ARG A 289 7.50 11.69 -34.60
CA ARG A 289 8.87 12.08 -34.31
C ARG A 289 9.00 13.61 -34.29
N LEU A 290 9.62 14.13 -33.24
CA LEU A 290 9.95 15.56 -33.09
C LEU A 290 11.24 15.88 -33.87
N LYS A 291 11.25 16.97 -34.65
CA LYS A 291 12.45 17.56 -35.22
C LYS A 291 12.65 18.97 -34.66
N ASN A 292 13.77 19.17 -33.97
CA ASN A 292 14.18 20.48 -33.45
C ASN A 292 15.40 20.96 -34.25
N PRO A 293 15.37 22.14 -34.89
CA PRO A 293 16.49 22.65 -35.69
C PRO A 293 17.71 23.11 -34.87
N ALA A 294 17.63 23.13 -33.53
CA ALA A 294 18.78 23.34 -32.63
C ALA A 294 19.50 22.04 -32.24
N MET A 295 19.00 20.89 -32.71
CA MET A 295 19.66 19.59 -32.60
C MET A 295 20.48 19.35 -33.88
N ASP A 296 21.70 19.90 -33.92
CA ASP A 296 22.78 19.31 -34.74
C ASP A 296 23.36 18.08 -34.01
#